data_AF-A0ESB7-F1
#
_entry.id   AF-A0ESB7-F1
#
_cell.length_a   1.000
_cell.length_b   1.000
_cell.length_c   1.000
_cell.angle_alpha   90.00
_cell.angle_beta   90.00
_cell.angle_gamma   90.00
#
_symmetry.space_group_name_H-M   'P 1'
#
loop_
_entity.id
_entity.type
_entity.pdbx_description
1 polymer ?
#
loop_
_entity_poly.entity_id
_entity_poly.type
_entity_poly.pdbx_seq_one_letter_code
_entity_poly.pdbx_strand_id
1 'polypeptide(L)'
;MLSAVRNFFGRGEDLTPTPSRTAQPKVQDVKAEDYATPQKYLDGAEIPSYYQFQSNMVADEDLKPGMCRNVDVDKRLTVPTRTHLRFLVTATDVIHSWAVPSLGIKADGTPGRVNRVNCFIQREGVFYGQCSELCGSLHGFMPICIEAVSPELYAAHAKKWYKD
;
A
#
# COMPACT_ATOMS: atom_id res chain seq x y z
N MET A 1 -3.28 15.32 -36.58
CA MET A 1 -1.98 15.90 -36.96
C MET A 1 -0.90 14.93 -36.47
N LEU A 2 -0.46 14.03 -37.34
CA LEU A 2 0.60 13.04 -37.09
C LEU A 2 1.95 13.63 -37.50
N SER A 3 2.99 13.50 -36.68
CA SER A 3 4.40 13.76 -37.00
C SER A 3 5.25 13.35 -35.79
N ALA A 4 6.40 12.68 -35.85
CA ALA A 4 7.12 12.01 -36.93
C ALA A 4 8.11 11.02 -36.28
N VAL A 5 8.30 9.88 -36.94
CA VAL A 5 9.38 8.92 -36.69
C VAL A 5 10.68 9.50 -37.24
N ARG A 6 11.77 9.47 -36.47
CA ARG A 6 13.11 9.79 -36.97
C ARG A 6 14.01 8.57 -36.85
N ASN A 7 14.19 7.89 -37.97
CA ASN A 7 15.21 6.86 -38.17
C ASN A 7 16.60 7.51 -38.08
N PHE A 8 17.42 7.01 -37.16
CA PHE A 8 18.86 7.28 -37.12
C PHE A 8 19.56 6.05 -37.68
N PHE A 9 19.87 6.06 -38.99
CA PHE A 9 20.83 5.13 -39.59
C PHE A 9 22.24 5.65 -39.29
N GLY A 10 22.86 5.10 -38.24
CA GLY A 10 24.29 5.20 -37.96
C GLY A 10 25.00 3.95 -38.47
N ARG A 11 26.19 4.14 -39.03
CA ARG A 11 26.99 3.17 -39.79
C ARG A 11 27.38 1.93 -38.99
N GLY A 12 27.55 0.82 -39.70
CA GLY A 12 27.97 -0.47 -39.17
C GLY A 12 29.28 -0.38 -38.38
N GLU A 13 29.18 -0.79 -37.12
CA GLU A 13 30.30 -1.30 -36.35
C GLU A 13 30.01 -2.78 -36.04
N ASP A 14 31.08 -3.54 -36.12
CA ASP A 14 31.25 -4.98 -35.99
C ASP A 14 30.26 -5.67 -35.03
N LEU A 15 29.33 -6.46 -35.58
CA LEU A 15 28.42 -7.32 -34.81
C LEU A 15 29.20 -8.53 -34.29
N THR A 16 29.97 -8.32 -33.22
CA THR A 16 30.34 -9.46 -32.36
C THR A 16 29.05 -10.09 -31.81
N PRO A 17 28.86 -11.41 -31.90
CA PRO A 17 27.65 -12.04 -31.39
C PRO A 17 27.56 -11.79 -29.90
N THR A 18 26.54 -11.06 -29.47
CA THR A 18 26.21 -10.89 -28.05
C THR A 18 25.99 -12.30 -27.49
N PRO A 19 26.68 -12.72 -26.41
CA PRO A 19 26.49 -14.05 -25.88
C PRO A 19 25.02 -14.24 -25.51
N SER A 20 24.41 -15.29 -26.05
CA SER A 20 23.02 -15.65 -25.79
C SER A 20 22.79 -15.69 -24.29
N ARG A 21 21.88 -14.84 -23.79
CA ARG A 21 21.48 -14.81 -22.38
C ARG A 21 20.62 -16.04 -22.05
N THR A 22 21.24 -17.21 -21.99
CA THR A 22 20.66 -18.50 -21.57
C THR A 22 21.07 -18.90 -20.16
N ALA A 23 21.69 -18.01 -19.38
CA ALA A 23 21.89 -18.25 -17.95
C ALA A 23 20.66 -17.74 -17.18
N GLN A 24 19.79 -18.67 -16.76
CA GLN A 24 18.87 -18.37 -15.67
C GLN A 24 19.72 -17.97 -14.46
N PRO A 25 19.39 -16.87 -13.74
CA PRO A 25 20.10 -16.55 -12.51
C PRO A 25 19.99 -17.76 -11.58
N LYS A 26 21.11 -18.20 -11.02
CA LYS A 26 21.10 -19.25 -9.99
C LYS A 26 20.33 -18.72 -8.80
N VAL A 27 19.07 -19.12 -8.68
CA VAL A 27 18.26 -18.80 -7.51
C VAL A 27 18.73 -19.74 -6.42
N GLN A 28 19.22 -19.17 -5.33
CA GLN A 28 19.59 -19.92 -4.14
C GLN A 28 18.52 -19.66 -3.09
N ASP A 29 18.05 -20.72 -2.44
CA ASP A 29 17.14 -20.59 -1.32
C ASP A 29 17.86 -19.85 -0.19
N VAL A 30 17.46 -18.61 0.04
CA VAL A 30 17.94 -17.79 1.15
C VAL A 30 16.99 -18.00 2.33
N LYS A 31 17.55 -18.29 3.49
CA LYS A 31 16.79 -18.34 4.74
C LYS A 31 16.72 -16.94 5.35
N ALA A 32 15.80 -16.75 6.29
CA ALA A 32 15.64 -15.46 6.96
C ALA A 32 16.95 -15.03 7.67
N GLU A 33 17.75 -16.00 8.10
CA GLU A 33 19.05 -15.81 8.75
C GLU A 33 20.15 -15.27 7.80
N ASP A 34 20.01 -15.49 6.49
CA ASP A 34 21.01 -15.06 5.50
C ASP A 34 20.91 -13.55 5.19
N TYR A 35 19.86 -12.88 5.65
CA TYR A 35 19.71 -11.44 5.52
C TYR A 35 20.60 -10.74 6.54
N ALA A 36 21.51 -9.90 6.05
CA ALA A 36 22.33 -9.03 6.88
C ALA A 36 21.42 -8.09 7.68
N THR A 37 21.13 -8.46 8.93
CA THR A 37 20.41 -7.60 9.86
C THR A 37 21.34 -6.45 10.22
N PRO A 38 21.00 -5.19 9.91
CA PRO A 38 21.88 -4.06 10.22
C PRO A 38 22.19 -4.02 11.72
N GLN A 39 23.46 -3.79 12.10
CA GLN A 39 23.95 -3.82 13.49
C GLN A 39 23.07 -2.99 14.45
N LYS A 40 22.51 -1.87 13.95
CA LYS A 40 21.57 -1.01 14.68
C LYS A 40 20.30 -1.70 15.20
N TYR A 41 20.00 -2.92 14.77
CA TYR A 41 18.88 -3.74 15.29
C TYR A 41 19.34 -4.90 16.19
N LEU A 42 20.65 -5.13 16.30
CA LEU A 42 21.24 -6.14 17.18
C LEU A 42 21.50 -5.58 18.59
N ASP A 43 21.75 -4.26 18.69
CA ASP A 43 22.11 -3.57 19.94
C ASP A 43 20.88 -3.14 20.77
N GLY A 44 19.87 -4.00 20.89
CA GLY A 44 18.70 -3.74 21.75
C GLY A 44 17.99 -2.42 21.45
N ALA A 45 18.04 -1.95 20.20
CA ALA A 45 17.47 -0.66 19.82
C ALA A 45 15.99 -0.61 20.19
N GLU A 46 15.60 0.46 20.89
CA GLU A 46 14.20 0.75 21.16
C GLU A 46 13.46 0.83 19.82
N ILE A 47 12.63 -0.18 19.56
CA ILE A 47 11.76 -0.18 18.39
C ILE A 47 10.76 0.94 18.64
N PRO A 48 10.74 2.01 17.82
CA PRO A 48 9.79 3.09 18.03
C PRO A 48 8.37 2.51 17.99
N SER A 49 7.64 2.70 19.08
CA SER A 49 6.24 2.29 19.18
C SER A 49 5.44 3.13 18.18
N TYR A 50 4.83 2.48 17.20
CA TYR A 50 3.96 3.13 16.23
C TYR A 50 2.50 2.87 16.58
N TYR A 51 1.65 3.85 16.32
CA TYR A 51 0.22 3.67 16.42
C TYR A 51 -0.23 2.60 15.41
N GLN A 52 -0.71 1.47 15.93
CA GLN A 52 -1.22 0.35 15.15
C GLN A 52 -2.64 0.03 15.60
N PHE A 53 -3.51 -0.23 14.63
CA PHE A 53 -4.85 -0.72 14.87
C PHE A 53 -5.29 -1.66 13.74
N GLN A 54 -6.26 -2.50 14.05
CA GLN A 54 -6.99 -3.29 13.08
C GLN A 54 -8.31 -2.59 12.76
N SER A 55 -8.69 -2.63 11.49
CA SER A 55 -9.95 -2.10 10.97
C SER A 55 -10.76 -3.28 10.46
N ASN A 56 -11.89 -3.56 11.11
CA ASN A 56 -12.76 -4.69 10.80
C ASN A 56 -14.11 -4.18 10.28
N MET A 57 -14.72 -4.95 9.40
CA MET A 57 -16.08 -4.69 8.93
C MET A 57 -17.06 -4.75 10.09
N VAL A 58 -17.99 -3.79 10.14
CA VAL A 58 -19.09 -3.82 11.11
C VAL A 58 -20.10 -4.89 10.69
N ALA A 59 -20.49 -5.75 11.63
CA ALA A 59 -21.47 -6.81 11.40
C ALA A 59 -22.87 -6.23 11.19
N ASP A 60 -23.73 -6.96 10.49
CA ASP A 60 -25.07 -6.47 10.11
C ASP A 60 -25.95 -6.18 11.35
N GLU A 61 -25.72 -6.89 12.45
CA GLU A 61 -26.41 -6.71 13.73
C GLU A 61 -26.02 -5.40 14.45
N ASP A 62 -24.80 -4.91 14.22
CA ASP A 62 -24.23 -3.73 14.88
C ASP A 62 -24.35 -2.45 14.03
N LEU A 63 -24.96 -2.55 12.84
CA LEU A 63 -25.16 -1.41 11.95
C LEU A 63 -26.14 -0.39 12.55
N LYS A 64 -25.67 0.85 12.72
CA LYS A 64 -26.49 1.97 13.16
C LYS A 64 -27.18 2.63 11.95
N PRO A 65 -28.34 3.31 12.15
CA PRO A 65 -28.97 4.09 11.09
C PRO A 65 -27.98 5.09 10.47
N GLY A 66 -27.82 5.04 9.14
CA GLY A 66 -26.88 5.87 8.38
C GLY A 66 -25.54 5.20 8.06
N MET A 67 -25.26 4.01 8.59
CA MET A 67 -24.10 3.21 8.20
C MET A 67 -24.37 2.39 6.94
N CYS A 68 -23.33 2.20 6.14
CA CYS A 68 -23.35 1.43 4.89
C CYS A 68 -22.97 -0.02 5.16
N ARG A 69 -23.91 -0.94 4.86
CA ARG A 69 -23.69 -2.38 4.92
C ARG A 69 -22.48 -2.81 4.08
N ASN A 70 -21.65 -3.71 4.61
CA ASN A 70 -20.43 -4.28 3.99
C ASN A 70 -19.26 -3.31 3.71
N VAL A 71 -19.42 -2.01 3.94
CA VAL A 71 -18.39 -1.02 3.59
C VAL A 71 -17.93 -0.20 4.78
N ASP A 72 -18.77 -0.06 5.81
CA ASP A 72 -18.34 0.56 7.06
C ASP A 72 -17.48 -0.37 7.93
N VAL A 73 -16.59 0.27 8.68
CA VAL A 73 -15.62 -0.35 9.58
C VAL A 73 -15.72 0.23 10.97
N ASP A 74 -15.24 -0.52 11.96
CA ASP A 74 -15.17 -0.10 13.37
C ASP A 74 -14.22 1.10 13.58
N LYS A 75 -13.05 1.06 12.94
CA LYS A 75 -11.99 2.07 13.03
C LYS A 75 -11.57 2.49 11.64
N ARG A 76 -11.81 3.77 11.31
CA ARG A 76 -11.45 4.36 10.02
C ARG A 76 -9.99 4.82 10.05
N LEU A 77 -9.35 4.80 8.88
CA LEU A 77 -8.02 5.38 8.71
C LEU A 77 -8.15 6.90 8.54
N THR A 78 -7.88 7.64 9.60
CA THR A 78 -7.90 9.11 9.58
C THR A 78 -6.63 9.66 8.94
N VAL A 79 -6.76 10.56 7.97
CA VAL A 79 -5.64 11.20 7.25
C VAL A 79 -5.87 12.70 7.05
N PRO A 80 -4.81 13.52 6.97
CA PRO A 80 -4.96 14.94 6.69
C PRO A 80 -5.22 15.20 5.21
N THR A 81 -6.08 16.17 4.93
CA THR A 81 -6.25 16.75 3.59
C THR A 81 -5.08 17.68 3.22
N ARG A 82 -4.96 17.99 1.92
CA ARG A 82 -3.97 18.93 1.35
C ARG A 82 -2.51 18.62 1.69
N THR A 83 -2.23 17.37 2.01
CA THR A 83 -0.88 16.87 2.32
C THR A 83 -0.54 15.72 1.38
N HIS A 84 0.71 15.64 0.94
CA HIS A 84 1.18 14.48 0.18
C HIS A 84 1.34 13.29 1.12
N LEU A 85 0.50 12.28 0.92
CA LEU A 85 0.52 11.04 1.67
C LEU A 85 1.26 9.97 0.86
N ARG A 86 1.96 9.09 1.57
CA ARG A 86 2.60 7.90 1.00
C ARG A 86 2.10 6.68 1.75
N PHE A 87 1.35 5.84 1.06
CA PHE A 87 0.93 4.54 1.55
C PHE A 87 1.96 3.48 1.18
N LEU A 88 2.31 2.65 2.17
CA LEU A 88 3.13 1.46 1.99
C LEU A 88 2.21 0.25 2.20
N VAL A 89 2.02 -0.54 1.16
CA VAL A 89 1.07 -1.65 1.14
C VAL A 89 1.85 -2.96 1.01
N THR A 90 1.57 -3.91 1.89
CA THR A 90 2.11 -5.27 1.90
C THR A 90 1.06 -6.20 2.50
N ALA A 91 1.23 -7.52 2.33
CA ALA A 91 0.45 -8.53 3.02
C ALA A 91 1.35 -9.46 3.83
N THR A 92 0.75 -10.22 4.75
CA THR A 92 1.46 -11.20 5.61
C THR A 92 1.11 -12.65 5.29
N ASP A 93 -0.01 -12.89 4.60
CA ASP A 93 -0.57 -14.22 4.33
C ASP A 93 -0.60 -14.49 2.81
N VAL A 94 -1.65 -14.03 2.13
CA VAL A 94 -1.87 -14.20 0.69
C VAL A 94 -1.82 -12.84 0.00
N ILE A 95 -2.00 -12.81 -1.32
CA ILE A 95 -2.08 -11.55 -2.05
C ILE A 95 -3.44 -10.90 -1.76
N HIS A 96 -3.40 -9.64 -1.34
CA HIS A 96 -4.57 -8.75 -1.24
C HIS A 96 -4.38 -7.58 -2.19
N SER A 97 -5.39 -6.74 -2.38
CA SER A 97 -5.24 -5.48 -3.12
C SER A 97 -5.94 -4.32 -2.42
N TRP A 98 -5.16 -3.32 -2.02
CA TRP A 98 -5.64 -2.13 -1.35
C TRP A 98 -6.15 -1.13 -2.38
N ALA A 99 -7.47 -1.07 -2.52
CA ALA A 99 -8.13 -0.25 -3.54
C ALA A 99 -9.13 0.73 -2.94
N VAL A 100 -8.98 2.01 -3.28
CA VAL A 100 -9.89 3.10 -2.94
C VAL A 100 -10.20 3.87 -4.22
N PRO A 101 -11.27 3.49 -4.95
CA PRO A 101 -11.54 4.00 -6.30
C PRO A 101 -11.68 5.52 -6.39
N SER A 102 -12.29 6.14 -5.38
CA SER A 102 -12.48 7.60 -5.33
C SER A 102 -11.18 8.39 -5.20
N LEU A 103 -10.12 7.76 -4.70
CA LEU A 103 -8.77 8.34 -4.62
C LEU A 103 -7.90 7.92 -5.82
N GLY A 104 -8.42 7.09 -6.72
CA GLY A 104 -7.67 6.54 -7.86
C GLY A 104 -6.53 5.60 -7.43
N ILE A 105 -6.63 4.99 -6.24
CA ILE A 105 -5.59 4.12 -5.71
C ILE A 105 -6.02 2.66 -5.87
N LYS A 106 -5.14 1.86 -6.46
CA LYS A 106 -5.16 0.40 -6.38
C LYS A 106 -3.72 -0.09 -6.32
N ALA A 107 -3.36 -0.80 -5.27
CA ALA A 107 -2.05 -1.42 -5.15
C ALA A 107 -2.12 -2.75 -4.41
N ASP A 108 -1.44 -3.74 -4.96
CA ASP A 108 -1.45 -5.09 -4.40
C ASP A 108 -0.59 -5.17 -3.15
N GLY A 109 -1.09 -5.84 -2.11
CA GLY A 109 -0.31 -6.27 -0.97
C GLY A 109 0.21 -7.67 -1.25
N THR A 110 1.46 -7.78 -1.68
CA THR A 110 2.12 -9.07 -1.92
C THR A 110 3.02 -9.42 -0.75
N PRO A 111 2.93 -10.63 -0.17
CA PRO A 111 3.87 -11.08 0.85
C PRO A 111 5.32 -10.95 0.37
N GLY A 112 6.19 -10.35 1.19
CA GLY A 112 7.60 -10.13 0.85
C GLY A 112 7.89 -8.93 -0.06
N ARG A 113 6.89 -8.14 -0.45
CA ARG A 113 7.07 -6.92 -1.26
C ARG A 113 6.25 -5.74 -0.73
N VAL A 114 6.92 -4.61 -0.50
CA VAL A 114 6.27 -3.36 -0.12
C VAL A 114 6.02 -2.50 -1.36
N ASN A 115 4.75 -2.30 -1.70
CA ASN A 115 4.33 -1.38 -2.76
C ASN A 115 4.09 0.02 -2.21
N ARG A 116 4.52 1.05 -2.96
CA ARG A 116 4.43 2.45 -2.56
C ARG A 116 3.46 3.20 -3.45
N VAL A 117 2.43 3.81 -2.86
CA VAL A 117 1.49 4.69 -3.57
C VAL A 117 1.48 6.06 -2.92
N ASN A 118 1.53 7.11 -3.73
CA ASN A 118 1.38 8.47 -3.26
C ASN A 118 -0.05 8.96 -3.54
N CYS A 119 -0.63 9.74 -2.62
CA CYS A 119 -1.94 10.34 -2.77
C CYS A 119 -1.91 11.80 -2.31
N PHE A 120 -2.77 12.63 -2.91
CA PHE A 120 -3.04 13.98 -2.46
C PHE A 120 -4.54 14.20 -2.41
N ILE A 121 -5.10 14.30 -1.20
CA ILE A 121 -6.54 14.41 -0.98
C ILE A 121 -6.93 15.89 -0.90
N GLN A 122 -7.76 16.37 -1.82
CA GLN A 122 -8.11 17.80 -1.93
C GLN A 122 -9.27 18.24 -1.03
N ARG A 123 -10.19 17.32 -0.71
CA ARG A 123 -11.42 17.60 0.03
C ARG A 123 -11.57 16.68 1.23
N GLU A 124 -12.19 17.20 2.27
CA GLU A 124 -12.57 16.42 3.46
C GLU A 124 -13.72 15.47 3.12
N GLY A 125 -13.80 14.37 3.86
CA GLY A 125 -14.86 13.38 3.71
C GLY A 125 -14.38 11.96 3.93
N VAL A 126 -15.31 11.02 3.70
CA VAL A 126 -15.07 9.59 3.87
C VAL A 126 -14.95 8.94 2.50
N PHE A 127 -13.87 8.18 2.30
CA PHE A 127 -13.56 7.47 1.07
C PHE A 127 -13.56 5.98 1.36
N TYR A 128 -14.40 5.27 0.61
CA TYR A 128 -14.57 3.84 0.75
C TYR A 128 -13.82 3.06 -0.32
N GLY A 129 -13.41 1.85 0.04
CA GLY A 129 -12.69 0.92 -0.80
C GLY A 129 -12.97 -0.52 -0.38
N GLN A 130 -12.53 -1.47 -1.20
CA GLN A 130 -12.64 -2.90 -0.92
C GLN A 130 -11.41 -3.61 -1.48
N CYS A 131 -11.11 -4.79 -0.92
CA CYS A 131 -10.11 -5.65 -1.51
C CYS A 131 -10.46 -5.97 -2.98
N SER A 132 -9.48 -5.82 -3.87
CA SER A 132 -9.67 -6.01 -5.32
C SER A 132 -8.80 -7.11 -5.92
N GLU A 133 -8.39 -8.08 -5.09
CA GLU A 133 -7.65 -9.30 -5.45
C GLU A 133 -8.14 -10.48 -4.60
N LEU A 134 -8.40 -11.63 -5.22
CA LEU A 134 -9.02 -12.77 -4.56
C LEU A 134 -8.13 -13.34 -3.44
N CYS A 135 -8.56 -13.18 -2.19
CA CYS A 135 -7.78 -13.55 -1.00
C CYS A 135 -8.42 -14.64 -0.11
N GLY A 136 -9.52 -15.27 -0.58
CA GLY A 136 -10.19 -16.37 0.11
C GLY A 136 -11.68 -16.15 0.34
N SER A 137 -12.30 -16.92 1.25
CA SER A 137 -13.76 -16.92 1.47
C SER A 137 -14.30 -15.58 1.98
N LEU A 138 -13.49 -14.81 2.70
CA LEU A 138 -13.87 -13.49 3.24
C LEU A 138 -13.45 -12.32 2.35
N HIS A 139 -13.07 -12.59 1.08
CA HIS A 139 -12.56 -11.58 0.15
C HIS A 139 -13.52 -10.37 -0.02
N GLY A 140 -14.84 -10.61 -0.03
CA GLY A 140 -15.84 -9.55 -0.15
C GLY A 140 -16.13 -8.77 1.13
N PHE A 141 -15.57 -9.18 2.27
CA PHE A 141 -15.90 -8.67 3.61
C PHE A 141 -14.71 -7.96 4.30
N MET A 142 -13.77 -7.47 3.51
CA MET A 142 -12.64 -6.67 3.98
C MET A 142 -12.63 -5.27 3.34
N PRO A 143 -13.53 -4.38 3.80
CA PRO A 143 -13.60 -3.01 3.31
C PRO A 143 -12.45 -2.15 3.83
N ILE A 144 -12.20 -1.06 3.12
CA ILE A 144 -11.24 -0.02 3.46
C ILE A 144 -12.04 1.27 3.63
N CYS A 145 -11.83 1.98 4.73
CA CYS A 145 -12.47 3.26 4.98
C CYS A 145 -11.44 4.29 5.43
N ILE A 146 -11.31 5.36 4.64
CA ILE A 146 -10.40 6.48 4.89
C ILE A 146 -11.21 7.72 5.21
N GLU A 147 -10.94 8.34 6.35
CA GLU A 147 -11.53 9.60 6.73
C GLU A 147 -10.50 10.71 6.53
N ALA A 148 -10.73 11.59 5.56
CA ALA A 148 -9.88 12.74 5.34
C ALA A 148 -10.43 13.96 6.10
N VAL A 149 -9.62 14.49 7.01
CA VAL A 149 -9.97 15.62 7.89
C VAL A 149 -9.04 16.80 7.65
N SER A 150 -9.36 17.96 8.23
CA SER A 150 -8.46 19.12 8.21
C SER A 150 -7.13 18.78 8.90
N PRO A 151 -6.00 19.38 8.49
CA PRO A 151 -4.72 19.16 9.17
C PRO A 151 -4.74 19.45 10.68
N GLU A 152 -5.57 20.40 11.11
CA GLU A 152 -5.74 20.75 12.54
C GLU A 152 -6.45 19.64 13.32
N LEU A 153 -7.55 19.10 12.77
CA LEU A 153 -8.26 17.97 13.35
C LEU A 153 -7.39 16.71 13.36
N TYR A 154 -6.62 16.49 12.29
CA TYR A 154 -5.66 15.40 12.22
C TYR A 154 -4.59 15.53 13.32
N ALA A 155 -4.06 16.74 13.56
CA ALA A 155 -3.09 16.97 14.62
C ALA A 155 -3.66 16.69 16.02
N ALA A 156 -4.93 17.05 16.28
CA ALA A 156 -5.62 16.71 17.52
C ALA A 156 -5.84 15.20 17.67
N HIS A 157 -6.26 14.53 16.58
CA HIS A 157 -6.37 13.08 16.53
C HIS A 157 -5.02 12.39 16.79
N ALA A 158 -3.95 12.89 16.17
CA ALA A 158 -2.61 12.36 16.33
C ALA A 158 -2.15 12.45 17.79
N LYS A 159 -2.31 13.60 18.46
CA LYS A 159 -1.97 13.76 19.88
C LYS A 159 -2.69 12.78 20.82
N LYS A 160 -3.91 12.37 20.46
CA LYS A 160 -4.70 11.43 21.27
C LYS A 160 -4.13 10.01 21.22
N TRP A 161 -3.61 9.59 20.07
CA TRP A 161 -3.31 8.18 19.77
C TRP A 161 -1.82 7.88 19.63
N TYR A 162 -1.04 8.85 19.15
CA TYR A 162 0.40 8.78 19.01
C TYR A 162 0.99 9.42 20.27
N LYS A 163 1.13 8.62 21.33
CA LYS A 163 1.87 9.00 22.53
C LYS A 163 3.34 8.61 22.31
N ASP A 164 4.24 9.53 22.62
CA ASP A 164 5.69 9.29 22.65
C ASP A 164 6.05 8.24 23.70
#